data_AF-A0A7C5B3F5-F1
#
_entry.id   AF-A0A7C5B3F5-F1
#
_cell.length_a   1.000
_cell.length_b   1.000
_cell.length_c   1.000
_cell.angle_alpha   90.00
_cell.angle_beta   90.00
_cell.angle_gamma   90.00
#
_symmetry.space_group_name_H-M   'P 1'
#
loop_
_entity.id
_entity.type
_entity.pdbx_description
1 polymer ?
#
loop_
_entity_poly.entity_id
_entity_poly.type
_entity_poly.pdbx_seq_one_letter_code
_entity_poly.pdbx_strand_id
1 'polypeptide(L)'
;MTSSTIVQKLWNYCNVLRDDGMSYGDYVEQLTYLLFLKMADERTKPPYNQASPVPEKYSWQSLLKKDGDELFDHYRHSLEKLGNEKGLLGLIFNKSQNKFQDPAKLRRLIVDLIDKEDWSAMSADVKGDAYEGLLQKNAEDVKGGAGQYFTPRPLIQAMVDCVAPKPGDTICDPACGTGGFLLAAHDYVVKHNPNLTKAEKKKLKQETLKGYELVQGVVRLCAMNLLLHGIGSQDFEPVE
;
A
#
# COMPACT_ATOMS: atom_id res chain seq x y z
N MET A 1 1.31 -8.58 17.30
CA MET A 1 0.11 -7.72 17.32
C MET A 1 -0.89 -8.31 16.33
N THR A 2 -2.20 -8.29 16.60
CA THR A 2 -3.21 -8.73 15.61
C THR A 2 -3.44 -7.61 14.59
N SER A 3 -3.87 -7.95 13.37
CA SER A 3 -4.23 -6.96 12.33
C SER A 3 -5.24 -5.94 12.85
N SER A 4 -6.24 -6.39 13.63
CA SER A 4 -7.26 -5.55 14.25
C SER A 4 -6.70 -4.42 15.13
N THR A 5 -5.66 -4.67 15.93
CA THR A 5 -5.08 -3.66 16.83
C THR A 5 -4.31 -2.59 16.05
N ILE A 6 -3.61 -2.99 14.99
CA ILE A 6 -2.88 -2.07 14.11
C ILE A 6 -3.86 -1.17 13.34
N VAL A 7 -4.91 -1.77 12.76
CA VAL A 7 -5.99 -1.02 12.10
C VAL A 7 -6.60 -0.02 13.05
N GLN A 8 -6.89 -0.41 14.29
CA GLN A 8 -7.49 0.48 15.26
C GLN A 8 -6.56 1.64 15.63
N LYS A 9 -5.25 1.40 15.80
CA LYS A 9 -4.25 2.46 16.02
C LYS A 9 -4.20 3.45 14.85
N LEU A 10 -4.05 2.94 13.63
CA LEU A 10 -4.01 3.77 12.41
C LEU A 10 -5.33 4.53 12.21
N TRP A 11 -6.45 3.90 12.51
CA TRP A 11 -7.77 4.52 12.39
C TRP A 11 -7.98 5.64 13.41
N ASN A 12 -7.58 5.42 14.67
CA ASN A 12 -7.69 6.43 15.72
C ASN A 12 -6.89 7.69 15.35
N TYR A 13 -5.74 7.51 14.69
CA TYR A 13 -4.94 8.64 14.23
C TYR A 13 -5.58 9.40 13.07
N CYS A 14 -6.24 8.69 12.15
CA CYS A 14 -6.99 9.30 11.07
C CYS A 14 -8.03 10.30 11.60
N ASN A 15 -8.73 9.98 12.68
CA ASN A 15 -9.72 10.87 13.28
C ASN A 15 -9.08 12.18 13.78
N VAL A 16 -7.88 12.12 14.37
CA VAL A 16 -7.14 13.31 14.83
C VAL A 16 -6.72 14.22 13.68
N LEU A 17 -6.41 13.65 12.52
CA LEU A 17 -6.04 14.40 11.32
C LEU A 17 -7.27 14.96 10.59
N ARG A 18 -8.42 14.29 10.70
CA ARG A 18 -9.68 14.76 10.12
C ARG A 18 -10.14 16.06 10.77
N ASP A 19 -9.90 16.22 12.06
CA ASP A 19 -10.21 17.46 12.79
C ASP A 19 -9.37 18.66 12.28
N ASP A 20 -8.25 18.41 11.59
CA ASP A 20 -7.41 19.42 10.91
C ASP A 20 -7.75 19.60 9.43
N GLY A 21 -8.84 19.00 8.96
CA GLY A 21 -9.29 19.11 7.57
C GLY A 21 -8.64 18.14 6.59
N MET A 22 -7.88 17.14 7.06
CA MET A 22 -7.40 16.05 6.19
C MET A 22 -8.54 15.08 5.88
N SER A 23 -8.80 14.81 4.60
CA SER A 23 -9.79 13.79 4.21
C SER A 23 -9.28 12.36 4.51
N TYR A 24 -10.18 11.37 4.59
CA TYR A 24 -9.76 9.96 4.72
C TYR A 24 -8.91 9.50 3.54
N GLY A 25 -9.25 9.92 2.32
CA GLY A 25 -8.47 9.62 1.12
C GLY A 25 -7.05 10.18 1.21
N ASP A 26 -6.92 11.45 1.60
CA ASP A 26 -5.61 12.07 1.82
C ASP A 26 -4.82 11.32 2.89
N TYR A 27 -5.46 10.94 4.00
CA TYR A 27 -4.80 10.19 5.07
C TYR A 27 -4.26 8.85 4.59
N VAL A 28 -5.09 8.04 3.91
CA VAL A 28 -4.66 6.74 3.38
C VAL A 28 -3.50 6.94 2.41
N GLU A 29 -3.57 7.94 1.53
CA GLU A 29 -2.49 8.25 0.59
C GLU A 29 -1.19 8.65 1.32
N GLN A 30 -1.25 9.50 2.35
CA GLN A 30 -0.07 9.86 3.14
C GLN A 30 0.53 8.65 3.87
N LEU A 31 -0.33 7.78 4.42
CA LEU A 31 0.09 6.55 5.07
C LEU A 31 0.77 5.60 4.07
N THR A 32 0.26 5.50 2.84
CA THR A 32 0.87 4.70 1.76
C THR A 32 2.31 5.10 1.52
N TYR A 33 2.60 6.39 1.37
CA TYR A 33 3.95 6.90 1.16
C TYR A 33 4.89 6.52 2.31
N LEU A 34 4.48 6.82 3.53
CA LEU A 34 5.32 6.62 4.71
C LEU A 34 5.55 5.12 4.98
N LEU A 35 4.52 4.29 4.82
CA LEU A 35 4.63 2.85 4.99
C LEU A 35 5.56 2.23 3.95
N PHE A 36 5.49 2.69 2.69
CA PHE A 36 6.44 2.25 1.67
C PHE A 36 7.89 2.58 2.06
N LEU A 37 8.15 3.82 2.50
CA LEU A 37 9.49 4.24 2.94
C LEU A 37 9.99 3.43 4.13
N LYS A 38 9.14 3.17 5.12
CA LYS A 38 9.46 2.34 6.29
C LYS A 38 9.85 0.92 5.87
N MET A 39 9.02 0.29 5.04
CA MET A 39 9.27 -1.08 4.60
C MET A 39 10.50 -1.19 3.70
N ALA A 40 10.74 -0.18 2.85
CA ALA A 40 11.97 -0.11 2.05
C ALA A 40 13.21 -0.08 2.95
N ASP A 41 13.20 0.73 4.02
CA ASP A 41 14.28 0.81 5.01
C ASP A 41 14.47 -0.50 5.79
N GLU A 42 13.40 -1.10 6.28
CA GLU A 42 13.46 -2.37 7.01
C GLU A 42 14.05 -3.51 6.16
N ARG A 43 13.73 -3.58 4.87
CA ARG A 43 14.29 -4.60 3.96
C ARG A 43 15.79 -4.44 3.73
N THR A 44 16.37 -3.28 4.01
CA THR A 44 17.84 -3.10 3.97
C THR A 44 18.55 -3.77 5.14
N LYS A 45 17.82 -4.07 6.22
CA LYS A 45 18.35 -4.61 7.46
C LYS A 45 18.24 -6.13 7.48
N PRO A 46 18.97 -6.82 8.38
CA PRO A 46 18.78 -8.24 8.60
C PRO A 46 17.32 -8.58 8.95
N PRO A 47 16.77 -9.72 8.49
CA PRO A 47 17.44 -10.80 7.75
C PRO A 47 17.50 -10.59 6.22
N TYR A 48 16.89 -9.53 5.68
CA TYR A 48 16.67 -9.38 4.24
C TYR A 48 17.91 -8.84 3.49
N ASN A 49 18.58 -7.83 4.05
CA ASN A 49 19.81 -7.22 3.49
C ASN A 49 19.68 -6.84 2.00
N GLN A 50 18.52 -6.32 1.59
CA GLN A 50 18.24 -5.92 0.21
C GLN A 50 18.74 -4.49 -0.06
N ALA A 51 19.07 -4.19 -1.31
CA ALA A 51 19.34 -2.81 -1.71
C ALA A 51 18.06 -1.96 -1.58
N SER A 52 18.18 -0.77 -0.99
CA SER A 52 17.07 0.19 -0.95
C SER A 52 16.79 0.71 -2.36
N PRO A 53 15.52 0.70 -2.83
CA PRO A 53 15.16 1.43 -4.05
C PRO A 53 15.18 2.95 -3.80
N VAL A 54 15.01 3.38 -2.55
CA VAL A 54 14.94 4.79 -2.15
C VAL A 54 16.35 5.36 -1.97
N PRO A 55 16.70 6.50 -2.60
CA PRO A 55 17.98 7.16 -2.38
C PRO A 55 18.19 7.56 -0.91
N GLU A 56 19.42 7.39 -0.40
CA GLU A 56 19.75 7.60 1.03
C GLU A 56 19.28 8.95 1.58
N LYS A 57 19.42 10.02 0.77
CA LYS A 57 18.99 11.38 1.12
C LYS A 57 17.51 11.48 1.49
N TYR A 58 16.66 10.62 0.92
CA TYR A 58 15.20 10.61 1.11
C TYR A 58 14.72 9.33 1.79
N SER A 59 15.62 8.62 2.47
CA SER A 59 15.33 7.38 3.20
C SER A 59 14.44 7.61 4.42
N TRP A 60 13.86 6.54 4.97
CA TRP A 60 13.15 6.60 6.26
C TRP A 60 14.00 7.22 7.38
N GLN A 61 15.29 6.84 7.46
CA GLN A 61 16.21 7.39 8.46
C GLN A 61 16.44 8.89 8.30
N SER A 62 16.35 9.42 7.08
CA SER A 62 16.46 10.86 6.84
C SER A 62 15.26 11.63 7.42
N LEU A 63 14.05 11.07 7.36
CA LEU A 63 12.84 11.65 7.96
C LEU A 63 12.92 11.67 9.49
N LEU A 64 13.39 10.57 10.12
CA LEU A 64 13.49 10.46 11.58
C LEU A 64 14.41 11.52 12.21
N LYS A 65 15.42 11.98 11.45
CA LYS A 65 16.40 12.98 11.88
C LYS A 65 15.90 14.42 11.81
N LYS A 66 14.68 14.65 11.30
CA LYS A 66 14.08 15.97 11.12
C LYS A 66 12.89 16.16 12.05
N ASP A 67 12.59 17.43 12.32
CA ASP A 67 11.44 17.86 13.11
C ASP A 67 10.95 19.24 12.63
N GLY A 68 9.76 19.66 13.04
CA GLY A 68 9.18 20.96 12.72
C GLY A 68 9.15 21.25 11.21
N ASP A 69 9.47 22.50 10.85
CA ASP A 69 9.46 22.96 9.46
C ASP A 69 10.47 22.20 8.59
N GLU A 70 11.63 21.82 9.15
CA GLU A 70 12.63 21.04 8.41
C GLU A 70 12.08 19.67 7.99
N LEU A 71 11.26 19.03 8.84
CA LEU A 71 10.62 17.77 8.49
C LEU A 71 9.61 17.96 7.36
N PHE A 72 8.82 19.04 7.40
CA PHE A 72 7.84 19.36 6.37
C PHE A 72 8.49 19.59 5.00
N ASP A 73 9.53 20.42 4.97
CA ASP A 73 10.28 20.67 3.74
C ASP A 73 10.96 19.41 3.23
N HIS A 74 11.55 18.62 4.13
CA HIS A 74 12.21 17.38 3.75
C HIS A 74 11.23 16.35 3.20
N TYR A 75 10.06 16.19 3.83
CA TYR A 75 9.01 15.28 3.37
C TYR A 75 8.46 15.73 2.02
N ARG A 76 8.19 17.03 1.82
CA ARG A 76 7.74 17.59 0.53
C ARG A 76 8.75 17.29 -0.58
N HIS A 77 10.04 17.56 -0.36
CA HIS A 77 11.09 17.27 -1.33
C HIS A 77 11.30 15.78 -1.57
N SER A 78 11.07 14.94 -0.55
CA SER A 78 11.13 13.47 -0.70
C SER A 78 10.04 13.00 -1.65
N LEU A 79 8.78 13.43 -1.43
CA LEU A 79 7.65 13.11 -2.29
C LEU A 79 7.89 13.54 -3.75
N GLU A 80 8.32 14.79 -3.95
CA GLU A 80 8.62 15.33 -5.27
C GLU A 80 9.74 14.55 -5.98
N LYS A 81 10.84 14.27 -5.28
CA LYS A 81 11.98 13.58 -5.88
C LYS A 81 11.64 12.14 -6.24
N LEU A 82 10.96 11.41 -5.36
CA LEU A 82 10.56 10.02 -5.59
C LEU A 82 9.51 9.90 -6.68
N GLY A 83 8.58 10.87 -6.77
CA GLY A 83 7.58 10.92 -7.83
C GLY A 83 8.15 11.15 -9.24
N ASN A 84 9.39 11.63 -9.33
CA ASN A 84 10.12 11.80 -10.60
C ASN A 84 11.03 10.61 -10.94
N GLU A 85 11.11 9.58 -10.09
CA GLU A 85 11.81 8.34 -10.41
C GLU A 85 10.99 7.46 -11.36
N LYS A 86 11.63 6.43 -11.93
CA LYS A 86 10.97 5.44 -12.78
C LYS A 86 10.56 4.21 -11.97
N GLY A 87 9.79 3.32 -12.60
CA GLY A 87 9.41 2.05 -12.01
C GLY A 87 8.45 2.23 -10.84
N LEU A 88 8.53 1.29 -9.90
CA LEU A 88 7.68 1.25 -8.71
C LEU A 88 7.69 2.56 -7.87
N LEU A 89 8.82 3.27 -7.80
CA LEU A 89 8.88 4.56 -7.12
C LEU A 89 8.06 5.62 -7.85
N GLY A 90 8.24 5.71 -9.17
CA GLY A 90 7.46 6.60 -10.02
C GLY A 90 5.97 6.33 -9.90
N LEU A 91 5.57 5.05 -9.92
CA LEU A 91 4.18 4.63 -9.73
C LEU A 91 3.66 5.04 -8.33
N ILE A 92 4.40 4.70 -7.26
CA ILE A 92 3.95 4.94 -5.88
C ILE A 92 4.00 6.40 -5.48
N PHE A 93 4.83 7.25 -6.09
CA PHE A 93 4.98 8.66 -5.69
C PHE A 93 4.57 9.66 -6.78
N ASN A 94 4.05 9.22 -7.94
CA ASN A 94 3.64 10.11 -9.03
C ASN A 94 2.73 11.23 -8.53
N LYS A 95 3.09 12.50 -8.80
CA LYS A 95 2.31 13.69 -8.40
C LYS A 95 1.93 13.72 -6.91
N SER A 96 2.70 13.03 -6.07
CA SER A 96 2.48 13.02 -4.63
C SER A 96 2.65 14.41 -4.02
N GLN A 97 1.87 14.70 -3.00
CA GLN A 97 1.89 15.97 -2.28
C GLN A 97 1.78 15.73 -0.78
N ASN A 98 2.43 16.58 0.01
CA ASN A 98 2.19 16.63 1.44
C ASN A 98 0.79 17.23 1.68
N LYS A 99 -0.03 16.54 2.47
CA LYS A 99 -1.37 16.99 2.88
C LYS A 99 -1.45 17.38 4.36
N PHE A 100 -0.38 17.18 5.13
CA PHE A 100 -0.33 17.60 6.52
C PHE A 100 -0.25 19.12 6.62
N GLN A 101 -1.00 19.68 7.56
CA GLN A 101 -0.97 21.11 7.91
C GLN A 101 -0.11 21.38 9.14
N ASP A 102 0.11 20.37 10.00
CA ASP A 102 0.87 20.47 11.25
C ASP A 102 2.09 19.51 11.24
N PRO A 103 3.33 20.02 11.34
CA PRO A 103 4.54 19.19 11.39
C PRO A 103 4.60 18.26 12.60
N ALA A 104 4.03 18.65 13.74
CA ALA A 104 3.98 17.80 14.92
C ALA A 104 3.11 16.55 14.66
N LYS A 105 2.04 16.69 13.86
CA LYS A 105 1.17 15.56 13.49
C LYS A 105 1.82 14.66 12.45
N LEU A 106 2.56 15.20 11.48
CA LEU A 106 3.38 14.34 10.61
C LEU A 106 4.42 13.58 11.43
N ARG A 107 5.14 14.28 12.32
CA ARG A 107 6.19 13.69 13.16
C ARG A 107 5.64 12.58 14.06
N ARG A 108 4.47 12.77 14.65
CA ARG A 108 3.79 11.77 15.47
C ARG A 108 3.34 10.56 14.65
N LEU A 109 2.84 10.73 13.41
CA LEU A 109 2.54 9.58 12.54
C LEU A 109 3.81 8.77 12.23
N ILE A 110 4.89 9.46 11.86
CA ILE A 110 6.17 8.83 11.52
C ILE A 110 6.71 8.05 12.72
N VAL A 111 6.87 8.71 13.88
CA VAL A 111 7.64 8.13 14.99
C VAL A 111 6.78 7.36 15.99
N ASP A 112 5.57 7.81 16.27
CA ASP A 112 4.76 7.15 17.30
C ASP A 112 3.89 6.02 16.76
N LEU A 113 3.64 5.97 15.45
CA LEU A 113 2.80 4.95 14.85
C LEU A 113 3.56 4.04 13.90
N ILE A 114 4.25 4.60 12.91
CA ILE A 114 4.87 3.77 11.86
C ILE A 114 6.22 3.21 12.35
N ASP A 115 7.06 4.03 12.99
CA ASP A 115 8.42 3.62 13.37
C ASP A 115 8.45 2.57 14.50
N LYS A 116 7.46 2.60 15.40
CA LYS A 116 7.37 1.68 16.55
C LYS A 116 7.02 0.24 16.19
N GLU A 117 6.61 0.01 14.95
CA GLU A 117 6.18 -1.30 14.47
C GLU A 117 7.23 -1.84 13.47
N ASP A 118 7.51 -3.13 13.55
CA ASP A 118 8.31 -3.85 12.54
C ASP A 118 7.35 -4.38 11.48
N TRP A 119 7.12 -3.56 10.46
CA TRP A 119 6.17 -3.90 9.41
C TRP A 119 6.67 -5.10 8.64
N SER A 120 7.92 -5.13 8.21
CA SER A 120 8.49 -6.19 7.38
C SER A 120 8.45 -7.57 8.05
N ALA A 121 8.62 -7.66 9.37
CA ALA A 121 8.49 -8.91 10.11
C ALA A 121 7.05 -9.44 10.25
N MET A 122 6.02 -8.60 10.09
CA MET A 122 4.63 -9.06 10.09
C MET A 122 4.36 -9.97 8.88
N SER A 123 3.41 -10.90 8.99
CA SER A 123 2.96 -11.68 7.83
C SER A 123 2.32 -10.76 6.79
N ALA A 124 2.35 -11.20 5.52
CA ALA A 124 1.67 -10.49 4.43
C ALA A 124 0.17 -10.33 4.74
N ASP A 125 -0.47 -11.39 5.24
CA ASP A 125 -1.87 -11.38 5.65
C ASP A 125 -2.16 -10.27 6.68
N VAL A 126 -1.34 -10.13 7.74
CA VAL A 126 -1.59 -9.12 8.79
C VAL A 126 -1.48 -7.70 8.24
N LYS A 127 -0.51 -7.43 7.37
CA LYS A 127 -0.30 -6.10 6.77
C LYS A 127 -1.33 -5.78 5.71
N GLY A 128 -1.61 -6.75 4.85
CA GLY A 128 -2.59 -6.67 3.79
C GLY A 128 -3.98 -6.42 4.35
N ASP A 129 -4.43 -7.25 5.30
CA ASP A 129 -5.72 -7.10 5.98
C ASP A 129 -5.82 -5.75 6.68
N ALA A 130 -4.72 -5.27 7.28
CA ALA A 130 -4.73 -3.98 7.96
C ALA A 130 -4.94 -2.82 6.98
N TYR A 131 -4.28 -2.87 5.83
CA TYR A 131 -4.43 -1.85 4.79
C TYR A 131 -5.78 -1.93 4.09
N GLU A 132 -6.28 -3.14 3.81
CA GLU A 132 -7.61 -3.39 3.28
C GLU A 132 -8.71 -2.85 4.21
N GLY A 133 -8.56 -3.03 5.53
CA GLY A 133 -9.48 -2.47 6.51
C GLY A 133 -9.52 -0.93 6.46
N LEU A 134 -8.40 -0.27 6.16
CA LEU A 134 -8.38 1.18 5.98
C LEU A 134 -9.03 1.61 4.66
N LEU A 135 -8.78 0.89 3.57
CA LEU A 135 -9.40 1.13 2.28
C LEU A 135 -10.93 0.97 2.35
N GLN A 136 -11.40 -0.09 3.03
CA GLN A 136 -12.83 -0.33 3.23
C GLN A 136 -13.46 0.81 4.02
N LYS A 137 -12.86 1.24 5.13
CA LYS A 137 -13.41 2.35 5.92
C LYS A 137 -13.42 3.67 5.15
N ASN A 138 -12.40 3.92 4.32
CA ASN A 138 -12.39 5.08 3.42
C ASN A 138 -13.52 5.00 2.39
N ALA A 139 -13.79 3.81 1.84
CA ALA A 139 -14.87 3.59 0.89
C ALA A 139 -16.28 3.72 1.52
N GLU A 140 -16.43 3.33 2.78
CA GLU A 140 -17.67 3.46 3.55
C GLU A 140 -17.97 4.92 3.95
N ASP A 141 -16.97 5.81 3.94
CA ASP A 141 -17.20 7.24 4.14
C ASP A 141 -17.87 7.86 2.91
N VAL A 142 -19.20 7.88 2.95
CA VAL A 142 -20.10 8.39 1.89
C VAL A 142 -19.76 9.84 1.49
N LYS A 143 -19.16 10.63 2.39
CA LYS A 143 -18.79 12.03 2.11
C LYS A 143 -17.56 12.14 1.20
N GLY A 144 -16.68 11.14 1.19
CA GLY A 144 -15.44 11.15 0.44
C GLY A 144 -15.55 10.66 -1.01
N GLY A 145 -16.68 10.04 -1.38
CA GLY A 145 -16.88 9.50 -2.75
C GLY A 145 -15.91 8.37 -3.13
N ALA A 146 -15.15 7.83 -2.17
CA ALA A 146 -14.17 6.77 -2.40
C ALA A 146 -14.83 5.42 -2.70
N GLY A 147 -16.11 5.24 -2.34
CA GLY A 147 -16.89 4.03 -2.62
C GLY A 147 -16.97 3.67 -4.11
N GLN A 148 -16.78 4.62 -5.03
CA GLN A 148 -16.76 4.34 -6.47
C GLN A 148 -15.57 3.45 -6.90
N TYR A 149 -14.49 3.41 -6.12
CA TYR A 149 -13.27 2.64 -6.41
C TYR A 149 -13.19 1.33 -5.61
N PHE A 150 -14.24 0.99 -4.87
CA PHE A 150 -14.25 -0.15 -3.95
C PHE A 150 -15.46 -1.04 -4.20
N THR A 151 -15.22 -2.35 -4.27
CA THR A 151 -16.26 -3.38 -4.34
C THR A 151 -16.27 -4.20 -3.03
N PRO A 152 -17.44 -4.44 -2.40
CA PRO A 152 -17.53 -5.24 -1.18
C PRO A 152 -16.89 -6.62 -1.33
N ARG A 153 -16.00 -6.99 -0.41
CA ARG A 153 -15.24 -8.25 -0.47
C ARG A 153 -16.10 -9.52 -0.55
N PRO A 154 -17.26 -9.63 0.15
CA PRO A 154 -18.13 -10.79 -0.02
C PRO A 154 -18.63 -10.97 -1.46
N LEU A 155 -18.89 -9.87 -2.18
CA LEU A 155 -19.33 -9.92 -3.58
C LEU A 155 -18.17 -10.37 -4.48
N ILE A 156 -16.98 -9.80 -4.29
CA ILE A 156 -15.78 -10.20 -5.04
C ILE A 156 -15.52 -11.70 -4.85
N GLN A 157 -15.53 -12.19 -3.60
CA GLN A 157 -15.27 -13.59 -3.30
C GLN A 157 -16.28 -14.51 -4.00
N ALA A 158 -17.58 -14.19 -3.93
CA ALA A 158 -18.60 -14.97 -4.59
C ALA A 158 -18.38 -15.04 -6.12
N MET A 159 -17.99 -13.93 -6.74
CA MET A 159 -17.69 -13.90 -8.18
C MET A 159 -16.45 -14.74 -8.52
N VAL A 160 -15.37 -14.60 -7.76
CA VAL A 160 -14.14 -15.37 -7.97
C VAL A 160 -14.37 -16.87 -7.75
N ASP A 161 -15.16 -17.24 -6.75
CA ASP A 161 -15.53 -18.64 -6.49
C ASP A 161 -16.29 -19.26 -7.67
N CYS A 162 -17.15 -18.49 -8.34
CA CYS A 162 -17.84 -18.94 -9.55
C CYS A 162 -16.91 -19.04 -10.77
N VAL A 163 -15.97 -18.10 -10.92
CA VAL A 163 -15.00 -18.09 -12.04
C VAL A 163 -13.97 -19.21 -11.88
N ALA A 164 -13.56 -19.50 -10.64
CA ALA A 164 -12.60 -20.53 -10.28
C ALA A 164 -11.27 -20.47 -11.08
N PRO A 165 -10.49 -19.37 -10.99
CA PRO A 165 -9.25 -19.21 -11.75
C PRO A 165 -8.23 -20.30 -11.42
N LYS A 166 -7.40 -20.67 -12.42
CA LYS A 166 -6.45 -21.78 -12.34
C LYS A 166 -5.00 -21.31 -12.44
N PRO A 167 -4.04 -22.10 -11.93
CA PRO A 167 -2.63 -21.85 -12.18
C PRO A 167 -2.32 -21.78 -13.68
N GLY A 168 -1.62 -20.73 -14.10
CA GLY A 168 -1.24 -20.52 -15.49
C GLY A 168 -2.18 -19.62 -16.28
N ASP A 169 -3.38 -19.33 -15.77
CA ASP A 169 -4.29 -18.33 -16.34
C ASP A 169 -3.65 -16.93 -16.32
N THR A 170 -4.17 -16.05 -17.17
CA THR A 170 -3.94 -14.60 -17.11
C THR A 170 -5.23 -13.95 -16.63
N ILE A 171 -5.12 -13.10 -15.61
CA ILE A 171 -6.25 -12.48 -14.92
C ILE A 171 -6.12 -10.98 -15.09
N CYS A 172 -7.14 -10.36 -15.66
CA CYS A 172 -7.17 -8.94 -15.97
C CYS A 172 -8.39 -8.29 -15.33
N ASP A 173 -8.18 -7.17 -14.64
CA ASP A 173 -9.24 -6.27 -14.17
C ASP A 173 -9.06 -4.88 -14.83
N PRO A 174 -9.90 -4.50 -15.81
CA PRO A 174 -9.73 -3.26 -16.56
C PRO A 174 -10.19 -2.00 -15.82
N ALA A 175 -10.74 -2.13 -14.60
CA ALA A 175 -11.15 -1.03 -13.74
C ALA A 175 -10.88 -1.42 -12.28
N CYS A 176 -9.61 -1.68 -11.98
CA CYS A 176 -9.25 -2.47 -10.82
C CYS A 176 -9.49 -1.78 -9.47
N GLY A 177 -9.70 -0.46 -9.45
CA GLY A 177 -9.84 0.30 -8.22
C GLY A 177 -8.70 -0.02 -7.25
N THR A 178 -9.03 -0.39 -6.02
CA THR A 178 -8.00 -0.78 -5.02
C THR A 178 -7.40 -2.18 -5.21
N GLY A 179 -7.73 -2.91 -6.28
CA GLY A 179 -7.17 -4.23 -6.60
C GLY A 179 -7.90 -5.43 -5.99
N GLY A 180 -9.13 -5.26 -5.52
CA GLY A 180 -9.87 -6.30 -4.77
C GLY A 180 -10.05 -7.61 -5.54
N PHE A 181 -10.39 -7.56 -6.84
CA PHE A 181 -10.52 -8.77 -7.66
C PHE A 181 -9.19 -9.47 -7.89
N LEU A 182 -8.11 -8.69 -8.13
CA LEU A 182 -6.77 -9.25 -8.35
C LEU A 182 -6.27 -9.99 -7.11
N LEU A 183 -6.49 -9.43 -5.92
CA LEU A 183 -6.18 -10.08 -4.64
C LEU A 183 -6.98 -11.35 -4.43
N ALA A 184 -8.32 -11.26 -4.54
CA ALA A 184 -9.18 -12.42 -4.32
C ALA A 184 -8.89 -13.56 -5.32
N ALA A 185 -8.58 -13.24 -6.57
CA ALA A 185 -8.21 -14.22 -7.58
C ALA A 185 -6.85 -14.87 -7.27
N HIS A 186 -5.85 -14.09 -6.85
CA HIS A 186 -4.57 -14.63 -6.38
C HIS A 186 -4.78 -15.61 -5.22
N ASP A 187 -5.53 -15.20 -4.20
CA ASP A 187 -5.74 -15.99 -2.99
C ASP A 187 -6.55 -17.25 -3.28
N TYR A 188 -7.52 -17.18 -4.19
CA TYR A 188 -8.24 -18.35 -4.67
C TYR A 188 -7.29 -19.39 -5.28
N VAL A 189 -6.38 -18.96 -6.18
CA VAL A 189 -5.42 -19.85 -6.83
C VAL A 189 -4.48 -20.47 -5.79
N VAL A 190 -3.96 -19.69 -4.84
CA VAL A 190 -3.08 -20.19 -3.78
C VAL A 190 -3.81 -21.20 -2.88
N LYS A 191 -5.03 -20.89 -2.44
CA LYS A 191 -5.82 -21.71 -1.52
C LYS A 191 -6.22 -23.06 -2.14
N HIS A 192 -6.62 -23.08 -3.41
CA HIS A 192 -7.09 -24.30 -4.07
C HIS A 192 -5.95 -25.12 -4.69
N ASN A 193 -4.71 -24.61 -4.69
CA ASN A 193 -3.54 -25.29 -5.25
C ASN A 193 -2.37 -25.25 -4.25
N PRO A 194 -2.43 -25.98 -3.11
CA PRO A 194 -1.39 -25.92 -2.07
C PRO A 194 0.00 -26.38 -2.55
N ASN A 195 0.05 -27.17 -3.62
CA ASN A 195 1.26 -27.78 -4.16
C ASN A 195 1.90 -26.99 -5.32
N LEU A 196 1.57 -25.70 -5.48
CA LEU A 196 2.20 -24.86 -6.51
C LEU A 196 3.73 -24.92 -6.41
N THR A 197 4.38 -25.19 -7.53
CA THR A 197 5.83 -25.16 -7.66
C THR A 197 6.38 -23.76 -7.43
N LYS A 198 7.68 -23.64 -7.15
CA LYS A 198 8.35 -22.34 -7.01
C LYS A 198 8.20 -21.47 -8.27
N ALA A 199 8.23 -22.10 -9.45
CA ALA A 199 8.07 -21.41 -10.73
C ALA A 199 6.63 -20.87 -10.89
N GLU A 200 5.61 -21.68 -10.58
CA GLU A 200 4.22 -21.23 -10.64
C GLU A 200 3.91 -20.14 -9.63
N LYS A 201 4.45 -20.23 -8.40
CA LYS A 201 4.33 -19.16 -7.40
C LYS A 201 4.96 -17.86 -7.87
N LYS A 202 6.12 -17.93 -8.53
CA LYS A 202 6.78 -16.76 -9.11
C LYS A 202 5.92 -16.15 -10.22
N LYS A 203 5.43 -16.98 -11.15
CA LYS A 203 4.57 -16.55 -12.26
C LYS A 203 3.27 -15.91 -11.76
N LEU A 204 2.62 -16.52 -10.77
CA LEU A 204 1.39 -15.99 -10.16
C LEU A 204 1.61 -14.58 -9.58
N LYS A 205 2.77 -14.34 -8.97
CA LYS A 205 3.11 -13.04 -8.36
C LYS A 205 3.57 -11.96 -9.33
N GLN A 206 4.07 -12.34 -10.51
CA GLN A 206 4.82 -11.44 -11.39
C GLN A 206 4.31 -11.37 -12.84
N GLU A 207 3.42 -12.26 -13.27
CA GLU A 207 3.03 -12.35 -14.68
C GLU A 207 1.53 -12.61 -14.88
N THR A 208 0.85 -13.16 -13.87
CA THR A 208 -0.56 -13.59 -14.00
C THR A 208 -1.56 -12.44 -13.87
N LEU A 209 -1.28 -11.42 -13.06
CA LEU A 209 -2.25 -10.39 -12.71
C LEU A 209 -1.97 -9.09 -13.47
N LYS A 210 -3.02 -8.51 -14.05
CA LYS A 210 -2.99 -7.19 -14.69
C LYS A 210 -4.19 -6.34 -14.25
N GLY A 211 -3.93 -5.16 -13.73
CA GLY A 211 -4.94 -4.16 -13.40
C GLY A 211 -4.81 -2.93 -14.29
N TYR A 212 -5.93 -2.29 -14.61
CA TYR A 212 -5.94 -0.96 -15.21
C TYR A 212 -6.84 -0.05 -14.38
N GLU A 213 -6.36 1.15 -14.08
CA GLU A 213 -7.14 2.17 -13.37
C GLU A 213 -6.79 3.57 -13.89
N LEU A 214 -7.83 4.37 -14.19
CA LEU A 214 -7.68 5.69 -14.77
C LEU A 214 -7.10 6.69 -13.76
N VAL A 215 -7.55 6.60 -12.51
CA VAL A 215 -7.20 7.56 -11.47
C VAL A 215 -5.88 7.19 -10.82
N GLN A 216 -4.85 7.98 -11.10
CA GLN A 216 -3.47 7.74 -10.63
C GLN A 216 -3.35 7.56 -9.11
N GLY A 217 -4.12 8.32 -8.32
CA GLY A 217 -4.15 8.15 -6.86
C GLY A 217 -4.64 6.75 -6.46
N VAL A 218 -5.57 6.17 -7.22
CA VAL A 218 -6.13 4.84 -6.96
C VAL A 218 -5.19 3.74 -7.46
N VAL A 219 -4.50 3.93 -8.60
CA VAL A 219 -3.40 3.07 -9.06
C VAL A 219 -2.35 2.90 -7.96
N ARG A 220 -1.96 3.99 -7.31
CA ARG A 220 -1.04 3.97 -6.16
C ARG A 220 -1.55 3.11 -5.01
N LEU A 221 -2.82 3.28 -4.63
CA LEU A 221 -3.44 2.49 -3.57
C LEU A 221 -3.47 1.00 -3.94
N CYS A 222 -3.82 0.68 -5.18
CA CYS A 222 -3.83 -0.68 -5.73
C CYS A 222 -2.45 -1.33 -5.66
N ALA A 223 -1.42 -0.65 -6.18
CA ALA A 223 -0.06 -1.16 -6.19
C ALA A 223 0.49 -1.38 -4.79
N MET A 224 0.22 -0.45 -3.86
CA MET A 224 0.58 -0.64 -2.45
C MET A 224 -0.16 -1.83 -1.84
N ASN A 225 -1.44 -1.98 -2.14
CA ASN A 225 -2.25 -3.07 -1.64
C ASN A 225 -1.69 -4.44 -2.07
N LEU A 226 -1.40 -4.60 -3.36
CA LEU A 226 -0.78 -5.80 -3.91
C LEU A 226 0.60 -6.06 -3.27
N LEU A 227 1.43 -5.02 -3.12
CA LEU A 227 2.76 -5.13 -2.51
C LEU A 227 2.70 -5.61 -1.06
N LEU A 228 1.73 -5.12 -0.27
CA LEU A 228 1.53 -5.52 1.12
C LEU A 228 1.07 -6.98 1.26
N HIS A 229 0.30 -7.47 0.29
CA HIS A 229 -0.07 -8.88 0.16
C HIS A 229 1.05 -9.74 -0.48
N GLY A 230 2.21 -9.15 -0.77
CA GLY A 230 3.37 -9.86 -1.30
C GLY A 230 3.22 -10.28 -2.77
N ILE A 231 2.43 -9.52 -3.52
CA ILE A 231 2.20 -9.62 -4.97
C ILE A 231 2.96 -8.48 -5.67
N GLY A 232 3.61 -8.78 -6.80
CA GLY A 232 4.48 -7.85 -7.51
C GLY A 232 5.93 -7.85 -7.00
N SER A 233 6.77 -7.07 -7.68
CA SER A 233 8.19 -6.87 -7.36
C SER A 233 8.66 -5.49 -7.85
N GLN A 234 9.87 -5.07 -7.46
CA GLN A 234 10.42 -3.79 -7.95
C GLN A 234 10.51 -3.70 -9.49
N ASP A 235 10.64 -4.84 -10.15
CA ASP A 235 10.77 -4.95 -11.61
C ASP A 235 9.44 -5.24 -12.33
N PHE A 236 8.34 -5.39 -11.60
CA PHE A 236 7.03 -5.70 -12.18
C PHE A 236 5.95 -4.82 -11.60
N GLU A 237 5.32 -4.01 -12.47
CA GLU A 237 4.16 -3.19 -12.17
C GLU A 237 2.91 -3.98 -12.56
N PRO A 238 2.15 -4.52 -11.58
CA PRO A 238 0.94 -5.28 -11.88
C PRO A 238 -0.23 -4.41 -12.36
N VAL A 239 -0.09 -3.09 -12.32
CA VAL A 239 -1.18 -2.14 -12.52
C VAL A 239 -0.68 -0.94 -13.31
N GLU A 240 -1.47 -0.51 -14.30
CA GLU A 240 -1.24 0.69 -15.13
C GLU A 240 -2.36 1.72 -14.96
#